data_AF-A0A7V8QT93-F1
#
_entry.id   AF-A0A7V8QT93-F1
#
_cell.length_a   1.000
_cell.length_b   1.000
_cell.length_c   1.000
_cell.angle_alpha   90.00
_cell.angle_beta   90.00
_cell.angle_gamma   90.00
#
_symmetry.space_group_name_H-M   'P 1'
#
loop_
_entity.id
_entity.type
_entity.pdbx_description
1 polymer ?
#
loop_
_entity_poly.entity_id
_entity_poly.type
_entity_poly.pdbx_seq_one_letter_code
_entity_poly.pdbx_strand_id
1 'polypeptide(L)' 'MIKRHTHLLNEFSRKKAEAKLVQQLQKSRKTVAVNANGTSGYTLQKGENAGKVLNHLKKNPKAI' A
#
# COMPACT_ATOMS: atom_id res chain seq x y z
N MET A 1 -26.05 -36.69 -18.98
CA MET A 1 -25.22 -36.49 -17.77
C MET A 1 -24.09 -35.48 -18.05
N ILE A 2 -24.42 -34.19 -18.20
CA ILE A 2 -23.47 -33.08 -18.51
C ILE A 2 -23.57 -31.92 -17.49
N LYS A 3 -24.60 -31.94 -16.62
CA LYS A 3 -24.92 -30.85 -15.68
C LYS A 3 -23.81 -30.53 -14.67
N ARG A 4 -23.00 -31.51 -14.25
CA ARG A 4 -21.94 -31.27 -13.25
C ARG A 4 -20.77 -30.48 -13.83
N HIS A 5 -20.36 -30.79 -15.05
CA HIS A 5 -19.24 -30.10 -15.69
C HIS A 5 -19.56 -28.64 -15.99
N THR A 6 -20.74 -28.37 -16.56
CA THR A 6 -21.20 -26.99 -16.82
C THR A 6 -21.40 -26.21 -15.53
N HIS A 7 -21.90 -26.85 -14.47
CA HIS A 7 -22.02 -26.23 -13.15
C HIS A 7 -20.67 -25.80 -12.58
N LEU A 8 -19.65 -26.67 -12.60
CA LEU A 8 -18.30 -26.33 -12.12
C LEU A 8 -17.67 -25.17 -12.90
N LEU A 9 -17.82 -25.14 -14.22
CA LEU A 9 -17.31 -24.04 -15.05
C LEU A 9 -18.02 -22.70 -14.76
N ASN A 10 -19.33 -22.76 -14.52
CA ASN A 10 -20.11 -21.58 -14.15
C ASN A 10 -19.71 -21.05 -12.77
N GLU A 11 -19.53 -21.93 -11.79
CA GLU A 11 -19.05 -21.53 -10.45
C GLU A 11 -17.65 -20.92 -10.51
N PHE A 12 -16.73 -21.52 -11.26
CA PHE A 12 -15.39 -20.98 -11.45
C PHE A 12 -15.43 -19.59 -12.09
N SER A 13 -16.22 -19.43 -13.14
CA SER A 13 -16.39 -18.14 -13.83
C SER A 13 -16.95 -17.07 -12.89
N ARG A 14 -17.93 -17.41 -12.05
CA ARG A 14 -18.48 -16.51 -11.03
C ARG A 14 -17.44 -16.10 -9.99
N LYS A 15 -16.72 -17.06 -9.40
CA LYS A 15 -15.65 -16.79 -8.41
C LYS A 15 -14.55 -15.89 -8.99
N LYS A 16 -14.19 -16.09 -10.26
CA LYS A 16 -13.21 -15.24 -10.96
C LYS A 16 -13.70 -13.80 -11.12
N ALA A 17 -14.98 -13.61 -11.45
CA ALA A 17 -15.58 -12.28 -11.58
C ALA A 17 -15.64 -11.56 -10.22
N GLU A 18 -16.04 -12.26 -9.16
CA GLU A 18 -16.05 -11.74 -7.79
C GLU A 18 -14.65 -11.34 -7.32
N ALA A 19 -13.65 -12.19 -7.52
CA ALA A 19 -12.27 -11.88 -7.17
C ALA A 19 -11.74 -10.64 -7.91
N LYS A 20 -12.10 -10.49 -9.20
CA LYS A 20 -11.73 -9.31 -9.99
C LYS A 20 -12.40 -8.04 -9.47
N LEU A 21 -13.68 -8.12 -9.10
CA LEU A 21 -14.42 -6.99 -8.52
C LEU A 21 -13.81 -6.56 -7.19
N VAL A 22 -13.49 -7.50 -6.30
CA VAL A 22 -12.85 -7.21 -5.01
C VAL A 22 -11.50 -6.53 -5.20
N GLN A 23 -10.67 -7.01 -6.13
CA GLN A 23 -9.39 -6.36 -6.44
C GLN A 23 -9.57 -4.94 -6.99
N GLN A 24 -10.58 -4.71 -7.84
CA GLN A 24 -10.88 -3.38 -8.35
C GLN A 24 -11.32 -2.43 -7.23
N LEU A 25 -12.16 -2.89 -6.31
CA LEU A 25 -12.59 -2.13 -5.14
C LEU A 25 -11.43 -1.81 -4.19
N GLN A 26 -10.53 -2.75 -3.98
CA GLN A 26 -9.32 -2.53 -3.18
C GLN A 26 -8.40 -1.49 -3.82
N LYS A 27 -8.24 -1.51 -5.15
CA LYS A 27 -7.45 -0.53 -5.90
C LYS A 27 -8.11 0.85 -5.96
N SER A 28 -9.44 0.91 -6.07
CA SER A 28 -10.19 2.16 -6.14
C SER A 28 -10.39 2.82 -4.79
N ARG A 29 -10.24 2.06 -3.69
CA ARG A 29 -10.22 2.61 -2.34
C ARG A 29 -9.08 3.63 -2.26
N LYS A 30 -9.46 4.91 -2.22
CA LYS A 30 -8.54 6.01 -1.92
C LYS A 30 -7.89 5.69 -0.58
N THR A 31 -6.59 5.44 -0.60
CA THR A 31 -5.81 5.36 0.61
C THR A 31 -5.95 6.71 1.31
N VAL A 32 -6.36 6.71 2.58
CA VAL A 32 -6.17 7.90 3.41
C VAL A 32 -4.67 8.15 3.37
N ALA A 33 -4.25 9.34 2.95
CA ALA A 33 -2.84 9.72 2.92
C ALA A 33 -2.36 9.86 4.37
N VAL A 34 -2.22 8.74 5.08
CA VAL A 34 -1.76 8.73 6.48
C VAL A 34 -0.33 9.26 6.56
N ASN A 35 0.43 9.12 5.47
CA ASN A 35 1.80 9.59 5.32
C ASN A 35 1.99 10.12 3.89
N ALA A 36 1.54 11.35 3.62
CA ALA A 36 1.76 12.03 2.35
C ALA A 36 3.28 12.21 2.05
N ASN A 37 3.94 11.16 1.55
CA ASN A 37 5.38 11.11 1.24
C ASN A 37 6.34 11.35 2.43
N GLY A 38 5.94 11.03 3.67
CA GLY A 38 6.82 11.14 4.84
C GLY A 38 6.98 9.80 5.55
N THR A 39 8.20 9.28 5.67
CA THR A 39 8.50 8.43 6.83
C THR A 39 8.12 9.23 8.07
N SER A 40 7.43 8.62 9.04
CA SER A 40 7.21 9.26 10.35
C SER A 40 8.56 9.38 11.07
N GLY A 41 9.39 10.33 10.63
CA GLY A 41 10.58 10.73 11.33
C GLY A 41 10.14 11.45 12.60
N TYR A 42 10.78 11.12 13.73
CA TYR A 42 10.55 11.82 14.98
C TYR A 42 10.74 13.33 14.76
N THR A 43 9.68 14.10 15.00
CA THR A 43 9.74 15.56 14.99
C THR A 43 10.33 16.03 16.32
N LEU A 44 11.33 16.91 16.25
CA LEU A 44 11.94 17.50 17.44
C LEU A 44 10.91 18.43 18.12
N GLN A 45 10.58 18.16 19.39
CA GLN A 45 9.55 18.92 20.11
C GLN A 45 10.05 20.22 20.75
N LYS A 46 11.37 20.36 20.99
CA LYS A 46 11.95 21.52 21.70
C LYS A 46 13.34 21.87 21.15
N GLY A 47 13.70 23.16 21.19
CA GLY A 47 14.99 23.72 20.75
C GLY A 47 14.90 24.57 19.47
N GLU A 48 16.01 25.13 19.03
CA GLU A 48 16.13 25.99 17.83
C GLU A 48 15.68 25.29 16.52
N ASN A 49 15.69 23.95 16.52
CA ASN A 49 15.26 23.11 15.42
C ASN A 49 13.92 22.39 15.68
N ALA A 50 13.11 22.88 16.62
CA ALA A 50 11.78 22.34 16.88
C ALA A 50 10.91 22.41 15.61
N GLY A 51 10.24 21.31 15.29
CA GLY A 51 9.42 21.17 14.08
C GLY A 51 10.16 20.66 12.83
N LYS A 52 11.49 20.50 12.87
CA LYS A 52 12.23 19.85 11.79
C LYS A 52 12.22 18.33 11.95
N VAL A 53 12.06 17.62 10.83
CA VAL A 53 12.15 16.16 10.76
C VAL A 53 13.62 15.75 10.83
N LEU A 54 13.96 14.80 11.71
CA LEU A 54 15.31 14.28 11.83
C LEU A 54 15.65 13.43 10.61
N ASN A 55 16.42 13.99 9.68
CA ASN A 55 16.91 13.26 8.51
C ASN A 55 17.98 12.24 8.93
N HIS A 56 18.04 11.10 8.24
CA HIS A 56 19.15 10.17 8.40
C HIS A 56 20.48 10.86 8.07
N LEU A 57 21.44 10.82 8.99
CA LEU A 57 22.82 11.27 8.76
C LEU A 57 23.46 10.36 7.71
N LYS A 58 23.36 10.70 6.43
CA LYS A 58 24.10 10.00 5.37
C LYS A 58 25.57 10.41 5.48
N LYS A 59 26.41 9.53 6.03
CA LYS A 59 27.87 9.71 6.01
C LYS A 59 28.36 9.51 4.58
N ASN A 60 28.70 10.58 3.88
CA ASN A 60 29.43 10.46 2.62
C ASN A 60 30.82 9.87 2.91
N PRO A 61 31.27 8.82 2.19
CA PRO A 61 32.64 8.34 2.34
C PRO A 61 33.60 9.47 1.95
N LYS A 62 34.58 9.72 2.81
CA LYS A 62 35.65 10.70 2.58
C LYS A 62 36.45 10.19 1.37
N ALA A 63 36.52 10.99 0.30
CA ALA A 63 37.42 10.69 -0.81
C ALA A 63 38.85 10.60 -0.25
N ILE A 64 39.51 9.48 -0.54
CA ILE A 64 40.91 9.21 -0.24
C ILE A 64 41.76 10.03 -1.19
#